data_AF-A0A8T2M7T2-F1
#
_entry.id   AF-A0A8T2M7T2-F1
#
_cell.length_a   1.000
_cell.length_b   1.000
_cell.length_c   1.000
_cell.angle_alpha   90.00
_cell.angle_beta   90.00
_cell.angle_gamma   90.00
#
_symmetry.space_group_name_H-M   'P 1'
#
loop_
_entity.id
_entity.type
_entity.pdbx_description
1 polymer ?
#
loop_
_entity_poly.entity_id
_entity_poly.type
_entity_poly.pdbx_seq_one_letter_code
_entity_poly.pdbx_strand_id
1 'polypeptide(L)' 'MMAESRLLLCALTLLLTAASTARALPVHTARHTSDQCGYQSCPATKPSMLNVHLVPHTHDDVGWLKTVDQYYYGGEEPS' A
#
# COMPACT_ATOMS: atom_id res chain seq x y z
N MET A 1 12.31 -35.09 44.02
CA MET A 1 12.98 -35.26 42.72
C MET A 1 12.03 -35.24 41.51
N MET A 2 10.81 -35.79 41.57
CA MET A 2 9.90 -35.80 40.41
C MET A 2 9.12 -34.49 40.17
N ALA A 3 8.88 -33.67 41.19
CA ALA A 3 8.11 -32.42 41.08
C ALA A 3 8.89 -31.30 40.37
N GLU A 4 10.15 -31.11 40.73
CA GLU A 4 11.08 -30.16 40.09
C GLU A 4 11.25 -30.45 38.59
N SER A 5 11.41 -31.73 38.23
CA SER A 5 11.53 -32.18 36.84
C SER A 5 10.27 -31.92 36.02
N ARG A 6 9.08 -32.11 36.62
CA ARG A 6 7.79 -31.77 35.97
C ARG A 6 7.63 -30.27 35.79
N LEU A 7 8.05 -29.47 36.76
CA LEU A 7 7.96 -28.02 36.70
C LEU A 7 8.88 -27.42 35.63
N LEU A 8 10.11 -27.94 35.51
CA LEU A 8 11.05 -27.60 34.45
C LEU A 8 10.53 -27.99 33.06
N LEU A 9 9.90 -29.17 32.94
CA LEU A 9 9.32 -29.63 31.67
C LEU A 9 8.12 -28.77 31.26
N CYS A 10 7.29 -28.35 32.21
CA CYS A 10 6.18 -27.41 31.98
C CYS A 10 6.69 -26.02 31.58
N ALA A 11 7.73 -25.50 32.24
CA ALA A 11 8.32 -24.21 31.89
C ALA A 11 8.93 -24.23 30.49
N LEU A 12 9.64 -25.31 30.13
CA LEU A 12 10.25 -25.47 28.81
C LEU A 12 9.18 -25.59 27.71
N THR A 13 8.12 -26.37 27.94
CA THR A 13 7.01 -26.48 26.98
C THR A 13 6.23 -25.16 26.81
N LEU A 14 6.07 -24.36 27.86
CA LEU A 14 5.51 -23.01 27.76
C LEU A 14 6.40 -22.06 26.95
N LEU A 15 7.71 -22.12 27.17
CA LEU A 15 8.68 -21.26 26.45
C LEU A 15 8.77 -21.60 24.96
N LEU A 16 8.77 -22.89 24.59
CA LEU A 16 8.79 -23.31 23.19
C LEU A 16 7.51 -22.94 22.44
N THR A 17 6.34 -23.04 23.09
CA THR A 17 5.05 -22.68 22.46
C THR A 17 4.91 -21.18 22.26
N ALA A 18 5.39 -20.36 23.20
CA ALA A 18 5.40 -18.89 23.06
C ALA A 18 6.32 -18.39 21.93
N ALA A 19 7.44 -19.08 21.67
CA ALA A 19 8.35 -18.73 20.58
C ALA A 19 7.77 -19.07 19.19
N SER A 20 6.92 -20.09 19.08
CA SER A 20 6.25 -20.44 17.81
C SER A 20 5.17 -19.44 17.39
N THR A 21 4.53 -18.76 18.35
CA THR A 21 3.48 -17.75 18.05
C THR A 21 4.03 -16.41 17.56
N ALA A 22 5.32 -16.13 17.77
CA ALA A 22 5.95 -14.87 17.32
C ALA A 22 6.15 -14.79 15.80
N ARG A 23 6.03 -15.90 15.07
CA ARG A 23 6.18 -15.95 13.60
C ARG A 23 4.89 -15.77 12.82
N ALA A 24 3.75 -15.59 13.49
CA ALA A 24 2.46 -15.40 12.85
C ALA A 24 1.91 -13.98 13.05
N LEU A 25 2.74 -12.98 13.36
CA LEU A 25 2.30 -11.60 13.21
C LEU A 25 2.08 -11.34 11.72
N PRO A 26 0.86 -11.02 11.28
CA PRO A 26 0.66 -10.52 9.93
C PRO A 26 1.33 -9.14 9.86
N VAL A 27 2.58 -9.10 9.41
CA VAL A 27 3.20 -7.90 8.87
C VAL A 27 2.38 -7.54 7.63
N HIS A 28 1.71 -6.39 7.70
CA HIS A 28 0.71 -5.90 6.76
C HIS A 28 -0.71 -6.48 6.90
N THR A 29 -1.37 -6.16 8.02
CA THR A 29 -2.68 -5.51 7.85
C THR A 29 -2.45 -4.19 7.12
N ALA A 30 -2.49 -4.23 5.78
CA ALA A 30 -2.84 -3.05 5.00
C ALA A 30 -4.22 -2.65 5.52
N ARG A 31 -4.25 -1.65 6.40
CA ARG A 31 -5.48 -1.02 6.85
C ARG A 31 -6.13 -0.51 5.57
N HIS A 32 -7.18 -1.19 5.11
CA HIS A 32 -8.13 -0.59 4.18
C HIS A 32 -8.78 0.53 5.00
N THR A 33 -8.14 1.70 5.01
CA THR A 33 -8.79 2.93 5.37
C THR A 33 -9.98 3.01 4.42
N SER A 34 -11.20 2.96 4.96
CA SER A 34 -12.46 3.27 4.26
C SER A 34 -12.18 4.17 3.06
N ASP A 35 -12.56 3.78 1.84
CA ASP A 35 -12.25 4.52 0.61
C ASP A 35 -12.59 6.01 0.79
N GLN A 36 -11.58 6.81 1.14
CA GLN A 36 -11.72 8.24 1.32
C GLN A 36 -11.82 8.81 -0.09
N CYS A 37 -12.95 9.45 -0.41
CA CYS A 37 -13.15 10.15 -1.68
C CYS A 37 -13.03 11.67 -1.48
N GLY A 38 -12.91 12.41 -2.58
CA GLY A 38 -12.88 13.87 -2.53
C GLY A 38 -11.64 14.46 -1.84
N TYR A 39 -11.80 15.58 -1.12
CA TYR A 39 -10.67 16.27 -0.50
C TYR A 39 -9.95 15.45 0.58
N GLN A 40 -10.64 14.49 1.18
CA GLN A 40 -10.07 13.57 2.18
C GLN A 40 -9.00 12.64 1.59
N SER A 41 -8.97 12.46 0.27
CA SER A 41 -7.95 11.67 -0.42
C SER A 41 -6.74 12.49 -0.89
N CYS A 42 -6.77 13.82 -0.77
CA CYS A 42 -5.66 14.66 -1.18
C CYS A 42 -4.45 14.50 -0.25
N PRO A 43 -3.21 14.60 -0.77
CA PRO A 43 -2.02 14.67 0.08
C PRO A 43 -2.09 15.83 1.06
N ALA A 44 -1.73 15.58 2.33
CA ALA A 44 -1.73 16.62 3.35
C ALA A 44 -0.64 17.66 3.09
N THR A 45 -1.00 18.94 3.18
CA THR A 45 -0.06 20.07 3.13
C THR A 45 0.62 20.29 4.48
N LYS A 46 1.81 20.90 4.48
CA LYS A 46 2.54 21.32 5.69
C LYS A 46 2.26 22.80 6.00
N PRO A 47 1.62 23.13 7.14
CA PRO A 47 1.43 24.52 7.56
C PRO A 47 2.77 25.25 7.71
N SER A 48 2.76 26.57 7.47
CA SER A 48 3.95 27.43 7.58
C SER A 48 5.14 27.05 6.68
N MET A 49 4.90 26.23 5.65
CA MET A 49 5.84 25.92 4.58
C MET A 49 5.20 26.27 3.22
N LEU A 50 6.03 26.54 2.22
CA LEU A 50 5.57 26.54 0.83
C LEU A 50 5.26 25.09 0.43
N ASN A 51 4.03 24.85 -0.04
CA ASN A 51 3.61 23.56 -0.55
C ASN A 51 3.58 23.60 -2.07
N VAL A 52 4.44 22.81 -2.71
CA VAL A 52 4.50 22.69 -4.18
C VAL A 52 3.86 21.37 -4.58
N HIS A 53 2.75 21.44 -5.31
CA HIS A 53 2.07 20.27 -5.84
C HIS A 53 2.55 20.03 -7.28
N LEU A 54 3.36 18.99 -7.46
CA LEU A 54 3.70 18.51 -8.80
C LEU A 54 2.50 17.72 -9.31
N VAL A 55 1.85 18.22 -10.36
CA VAL A 55 0.69 17.58 -11.00
C VAL A 55 1.11 17.14 -12.39
N PRO A 56 1.65 15.91 -12.55
CA PRO A 56 1.88 15.35 -13.87
C PRO A 56 0.54 15.22 -14.58
N HIS A 57 0.46 15.74 -15.80
CA HIS A 57 -0.71 15.60 -16.66
C HIS A 57 -0.26 15.48 -18.11
N THR A 58 -1.15 14.94 -18.96
CA THR A 58 -1.05 15.04 -20.41
C THR A 58 -2.23 15.86 -20.93
N HIS A 59 -2.03 16.52 -22.07
CA HIS A 59 -3.10 17.19 -22.79
C HIS A 59 -3.31 16.43 -24.10
N ASP A 60 -4.31 15.55 -24.10
CA ASP A 60 -4.61 14.69 -25.24
C ASP A 60 -5.79 15.28 -26.00
N ASP A 61 -5.51 15.91 -27.15
CA ASP A 61 -6.53 16.49 -28.00
C ASP A 61 -7.37 15.41 -28.70
N VAL A 62 -8.69 15.45 -28.52
CA VAL A 62 -9.64 14.52 -29.16
C VAL A 62 -9.98 14.96 -30.59
N GLY A 63 -8.95 15.05 -31.42
CA GLY A 63 -9.04 15.57 -32.78
C GLY A 63 -8.77 17.08 -32.82
N TRP A 64 -7.61 17.44 -33.35
CA TRP A 64 -7.22 18.83 -33.59
C TRP A 64 -6.52 18.95 -34.94
N LEU A 65 -5.20 18.70 -34.99
CA LEU A 65 -4.45 18.64 -36.24
C LEU A 65 -4.37 17.23 -36.83
N LYS A 66 -4.60 16.20 -36.01
CA LYS A 66 -4.70 14.80 -36.38
C LYS A 66 -6.06 14.25 -35.95
N THR A 67 -6.49 13.15 -36.56
CA THR A 67 -7.70 12.43 -36.14
C THR A 67 -7.50 11.81 -34.76
N VAL A 68 -8.61 11.39 -34.13
CA VAL A 68 -8.55 10.68 -32.85
C VAL A 68 -7.67 9.43 -32.96
N ASP A 69 -7.86 8.62 -34.01
CA ASP A 69 -7.11 7.37 -34.20
C ASP A 69 -5.62 7.64 -34.44
N GLN A 70 -5.28 8.68 -35.21
CA GLN A 70 -3.88 9.05 -35.41
C GLN A 70 -3.20 9.49 -34.10
N TYR A 71 -3.88 10.23 -33.21
CA TYR A 71 -3.30 10.54 -31.89
C TYR A 71 -3.20 9.30 -31.00
N TYR A 72 -4.22 8.43 -31.03
CA TYR A 72 -4.30 7.24 -30.19
C TYR A 72 -3.27 6.18 -30.59
N TYR A 73 -3.04 5.96 -31.90
CA TYR A 73 -2.14 4.94 -32.43
C TYR A 73 -0.74 5.45 -32.80
N GLY A 74 -0.46 6.75 -32.62
CA GLY A 74 0.89 7.30 -32.86
C GLY A 74 1.17 7.78 -34.29
N GLY A 75 0.14 8.03 -35.08
CA GLY A 75 0.20 8.71 -36.38
C GLY A 75 0.07 7.79 -37.59
N GLU A 76 -0.10 6.49 -37.37
CA GLU A 76 -0.44 5.53 -38.41
C GLU A 76 -1.97 5.41 -38.51
N GLU A 77 -2.48 5.26 -39.73
CA GLU A 77 -3.88 4.90 -39.93
C GLU A 77 -4.09 3.44 -39.50
N PRO A 78 -5.19 3.10 -38.80
CA PRO A 78 -5.49 1.72 -38.46
C PRO A 78 -5.61 0.89 -39.75
N SER A 79 -4.87 -0.22 -39.83
CA SER A 79 -4.91 -1.17 -40.97
C SER A 79 -6.26 -1.86 -41.13
#